data_AF-A0A933IZA7-F1
#
_entry.id   AF-A0A933IZA7-F1
#
_cell.length_a   1.000
_cell.length_b   1.000
_cell.length_c   1.000
_cell.angle_alpha   90.00
_cell.angle_beta   90.00
_cell.angle_gamma   90.00
#
_symmetry.space_group_name_H-M   'P 1'
#
loop_
_entity.id
_entity.type
_entity.pdbx_description
1 polymer ?
#
loop_
_entity_poly.entity_id
_entity_poly.type
_entity_poly.pdbx_seq_one_letter_code
_entity_poly.pdbx_strand_id
1 'polypeptide(L)'
;MIETDDGAEIWFDAKGYGFRGADAHFPHRWHLTMSLRFETEDARYRWLNTTLGMWQGEFDEQAGKASYQAFVRARTHEQDLEHAEVSQYGTPI
;
A
#
# COMPACT_ATOMS: atom_id res chain seq x y z
N MET A 1 7.99 8.62 -0.13
CA MET A 1 7.02 9.74 -0.12
C MET A 1 6.50 9.92 -1.54
N ILE A 2 5.20 10.15 -1.68
CA ILE A 2 4.52 10.55 -2.92
C ILE A 2 3.87 11.91 -2.64
N GLU A 3 3.93 12.82 -3.60
CA GLU A 3 3.12 14.04 -3.61
C GLU A 3 2.02 13.83 -4.65
N THR A 4 0.78 14.12 -4.28
CA THR A 4 -0.36 14.04 -5.19
C THR A 4 -0.49 15.33 -5.99
N ASP A 5 -1.13 15.28 -7.16
CA ASP A 5 -1.38 16.48 -7.97
C ASP A 5 -2.21 17.54 -7.24
N ASP A 6 -2.96 17.14 -6.21
CA ASP A 6 -3.74 18.02 -5.34
C ASP A 6 -2.99 18.43 -4.05
N GLY A 7 -1.67 18.23 -4.02
CA GLY A 7 -0.73 18.79 -3.05
C GLY A 7 -0.64 18.05 -1.71
N ALA A 8 -1.12 16.80 -1.63
CA ALA A 8 -1.00 16.01 -0.41
C ALA A 8 0.32 15.24 -0.39
N GLU A 9 1.00 15.25 0.75
CA GLU A 9 2.16 14.40 1.00
C GLU A 9 1.72 13.09 1.65
N ILE A 10 2.13 11.97 1.05
CA ILE A 10 1.86 10.61 1.54
C ILE A 10 3.18 9.88 1.71
N TRP A 11 3.52 9.57 2.96
CA TRP A 11 4.61 8.69 3.31
C TRP A 11 4.15 7.24 3.22
N PHE A 12 5.06 6.36 2.84
CA PHE A 12 4.79 4.93 2.82
C PHE A 12 6.07 4.13 3.06
N ASP A 13 5.92 3.06 3.83
CA ASP A 13 6.90 2.00 3.97
C ASP A 13 6.46 0.79 3.17
N ALA A 14 7.40 0.16 2.47
CA ALA A 14 7.16 -1.05 1.70
C ALA A 14 7.99 -2.22 2.26
N LYS A 15 7.36 -3.39 2.42
CA LYS A 15 8.05 -4.64 2.81
C LYS A 15 7.56 -5.81 1.99
N GLY A 16 8.46 -6.69 1.59
CA GLY A 16 8.11 -7.85 0.77
C GLY A 16 9.33 -8.48 0.12
N TYR A 17 9.14 -9.06 -1.06
CA TYR A 17 10.18 -9.82 -1.75
C TYR A 17 10.32 -9.39 -3.21
N GLY A 18 11.53 -9.57 -3.73
CA GLY A 18 11.88 -9.34 -5.13
C GLY A 18 12.56 -10.56 -5.73
N PHE A 19 12.13 -10.95 -6.92
CA PHE A 19 12.77 -12.01 -7.70
C PHE A 19 13.42 -11.40 -8.93
N ARG A 20 14.75 -11.52 -9.00
CA ARG A 20 15.54 -11.05 -10.14
C ARG A 20 15.74 -12.17 -11.15
N GLY A 21 15.64 -11.85 -12.43
CA GLY A 21 15.95 -12.79 -13.51
C GLY A 21 14.96 -13.95 -13.63
N ALA A 22 13.69 -13.72 -13.26
CA ALA A 22 12.61 -14.68 -13.51
C ALA A 22 12.36 -14.87 -15.02
N ASP A 23 12.64 -13.85 -15.83
CA ASP A 23 12.70 -13.93 -17.29
C ASP A 23 14.16 -13.93 -17.76
N ALA A 24 14.56 -14.99 -18.47
CA ALA A 24 15.91 -15.14 -19.01
C ALA A 24 16.26 -14.10 -20.07
N HIS A 25 15.27 -13.51 -20.76
CA HIS A 25 15.50 -12.44 -21.74
C HIS A 25 15.78 -11.09 -21.06
N PHE A 26 15.39 -10.94 -19.79
CA PHE A 26 15.57 -9.72 -19.00
C PHE A 26 16.19 -10.05 -17.62
N PRO A 27 17.44 -10.54 -17.58
CA PRO A 27 18.05 -11.07 -16.34
C PRO A 27 18.29 -10.00 -15.25
N HIS A 28 18.24 -8.72 -15.62
CA HIS A 28 18.37 -7.56 -14.73
C HIS A 28 17.03 -6.98 -14.27
N ARG A 29 15.92 -7.59 -14.68
CA ARG A 29 14.59 -7.19 -14.25
C ARG A 29 14.22 -7.88 -12.95
N TRP A 30 13.69 -7.09 -12.04
CA TRP A 30 13.12 -7.54 -10.78
C TRP A 30 11.61 -7.60 -10.89
N HIS A 31 11.01 -8.69 -10.44
CA HIS A 31 9.58 -8.77 -10.14
C HIS A 31 9.40 -8.61 -8.63
N LEU A 32 8.54 -7.67 -8.23
CA LEU A 32 8.42 -7.21 -6.85
C LEU A 32 6.98 -7.39 -6.37
N THR A 33 6.83 -7.90 -5.15
CA THR A 33 5.56 -7.89 -4.41
C THR A 33 5.83 -7.34 -3.02
N MET A 34 5.14 -6.26 -2.64
CA MET A 34 5.31 -5.63 -1.31
C MET A 34 3.96 -5.31 -0.68
N SER A 35 3.88 -5.42 0.65
CA SER A 35 2.88 -4.74 1.45
C SER A 35 3.30 -3.30 1.70
N LEU A 36 2.30 -2.42 1.84
CA LEU A 36 2.46 -0.98 2.03
C LEU A 36 1.78 -0.57 3.33
N ARG A 37 2.50 0.19 4.16
CA ARG A 37 1.94 0.98 5.26
C ARG A 37 2.03 2.44 4.88
N PHE A 38 0.93 3.17 4.97
CA PHE A 38 0.87 4.59 4.64
C PHE A 38 0.85 5.47 5.89
N GLU A 39 1.28 6.71 5.72
CA GLU A 39 1.20 7.76 6.71
C GLU A 39 1.01 9.12 6.02
N THR A 40 -0.03 9.85 6.41
CA THR A 40 -0.33 11.19 5.91
C THR A 40 -1.13 11.97 6.95
N GLU A 41 -0.90 13.29 6.99
CA GLU A 41 -1.69 14.21 7.82
C GLU A 41 -2.91 14.78 7.07
N ASP A 42 -2.93 14.66 5.73
CA ASP A 42 -3.97 15.23 4.88
C ASP A 42 -5.32 14.51 5.08
N ALA A 43 -6.35 15.28 5.45
CA ALA A 43 -7.67 14.75 5.76
C ALA A 43 -8.31 13.96 4.61
N ARG A 44 -8.03 14.33 3.35
CA ARG A 44 -8.58 13.66 2.15
C ARG A 44 -8.07 12.22 2.03
N TYR A 45 -6.86 11.97 2.51
CA TYR A 45 -6.15 10.70 2.38
C TYR A 45 -6.00 9.95 3.70
N ARG A 46 -6.56 10.43 4.82
CA ARG A 46 -6.50 9.78 6.14
C ARG A 46 -6.94 8.32 6.16
N TRP A 47 -7.80 7.90 5.24
CA TRP A 47 -8.22 6.51 5.09
C TRP A 47 -7.05 5.57 4.79
N LEU A 48 -5.96 6.07 4.20
CA LEU A 48 -4.74 5.29 3.93
C LEU A 48 -4.01 4.89 5.22
N ASN A 49 -4.07 5.71 6.28
CA ASN A 49 -3.35 5.45 7.54
C ASN A 49 -3.79 4.15 8.24
N THR A 50 -5.01 3.68 7.96
CA THR A 50 -5.57 2.44 8.51
C THR A 50 -5.76 1.35 7.46
N THR A 51 -5.34 1.61 6.21
CA THR A 51 -5.50 0.68 5.10
C THR A 51 -4.20 -0.08 4.85
N LEU A 52 -4.28 -1.41 4.84
CA LEU A 52 -3.19 -2.24 4.34
C LEU A 52 -3.20 -2.21 2.81
N GLY A 53 -2.15 -1.65 2.23
CA GLY A 53 -1.91 -1.70 0.79
C GLY A 53 -1.02 -2.88 0.41
N MET A 54 -1.09 -3.27 -0.85
CA MET A 54 -0.08 -4.08 -1.52
C MET A 54 0.24 -3.46 -2.87
N TRP A 55 1.46 -3.66 -3.38
CA TRP A 55 1.74 -3.44 -4.79
C TRP A 55 2.43 -4.66 -5.40
N GLN A 56 2.31 -4.77 -6.71
CA GLN A 56 3.13 -5.66 -7.51
C GLN A 56 3.70 -4.88 -8.68
N GLY A 57 4.87 -5.27 -9.17
CA GLY A 57 5.43 -4.60 -10.33
C GLY A 57 6.81 -5.07 -10.70
N GLU A 58 7.43 -4.28 -11.57
CA GLU A 58 8.73 -4.58 -12.13
C GLU A 58 9.68 -3.40 -11.90
N PHE A 59 10.95 -3.71 -11.65
CA PHE A 59 12.03 -2.74 -11.64
C PHE A 59 13.10 -3.17 -12.65
N ASP A 60 13.35 -2.30 -13.62
CA ASP A 60 14.44 -2.40 -14.59
C ASP A 60 15.67 -1.71 -14.01
N GLU A 61 16.61 -2.52 -13.52
CA GLU A 61 17.85 -2.07 -12.91
C GLU A 61 18.74 -1.28 -13.88
N GLN A 62 18.69 -1.61 -15.17
CA GLN A 62 19.53 -0.97 -16.19
C GLN A 62 18.99 0.40 -16.58
N ALA A 63 17.67 0.50 -16.75
CA ALA A 63 17.01 1.77 -17.05
C ALA A 63 16.80 2.65 -15.81
N GLY A 64 16.94 2.09 -14.61
CA GLY A 64 16.59 2.76 -13.36
C GLY A 64 15.10 3.11 -13.28
N LYS A 65 14.24 2.33 -13.94
CA LYS A 65 12.80 2.59 -14.06
C LYS A 65 11.99 1.49 -13.43
N ALA A 66 10.88 1.88 -12.81
CA ALA A 66 9.96 0.94 -12.20
C ALA A 66 8.52 1.21 -12.63
N SER A 67 7.72 0.14 -12.68
CA SER A 67 6.28 0.22 -12.92
C SER A 67 5.57 -0.66 -11.91
N TYR A 68 4.60 -0.09 -11.20
CA TYR A 68 3.90 -0.76 -10.11
C TYR A 68 2.40 -0.57 -10.21
N GLN A 69 1.66 -1.59 -9.81
CA GLN A 69 0.23 -1.54 -9.59
C GLN A 69 -0.04 -1.73 -8.10
N ALA A 70 -0.68 -0.74 -7.49
CA ALA A 70 -1.07 -0.79 -6.09
C ALA A 70 -2.53 -1.23 -5.94
N PHE A 71 -2.79 -1.95 -4.86
CA PHE A 71 -4.08 -2.49 -4.48
C PHE A 71 -4.30 -2.19 -3.01
N VAL A 72 -5.55 -1.89 -2.66
CA VAL A 72 -6.01 -1.80 -1.28
C VAL A 72 -7.19 -2.73 -1.11
N ARG A 73 -7.36 -3.31 0.08
CA ARG A 73 -8.58 -4.03 0.37
C ARG A 73 -9.73 -3.02 0.38
N ALA A 74 -10.71 -3.20 -0.50
CA ALA A 74 -11.96 -2.46 -0.41
C ALA A 74 -12.60 -2.77 0.95
N ARG A 75 -12.89 -1.74 1.75
CA ARG A 75 -13.69 -1.93 2.96
C ARG A 75 -15.10 -2.32 2.52
N THR A 76 -15.57 -3.50 2.93
CA THR A 76 -16.98 -3.86 2.79
C THR A 76 -17.75 -3.23 3.94
N HIS A 77 -18.88 -2.58 3.64
CA HIS A 77 -19.72 -1.81 4.57
C HIS A 77 -20.16 -2.57 5.86
N GLU A 78 -20.07 -3.90 5.87
CA GLU A 78 -20.35 -4.74 7.05
C GLU A 78 -19.27 -4.63 8.14
N GLN A 79 -18.01 -4.38 7.78
CA GLN A 79 -16.91 -4.30 8.75
C GLN A 79 -16.90 -2.98 9.54
N ASP A 80 -17.51 -1.92 8.99
CA ASP A 80 -17.64 -0.64 9.68
C ASP A 80 -18.70 -0.68 10.79
N LEU A 81 -19.70 -1.57 10.69
CA LEU A 81 -20.71 -1.80 11.72
C LEU A 81 -20.14 -2.58 12.92
N GLU A 82 -19.33 -3.61 12.67
CA GLU A 82 -18.66 -4.36 13.76
C GLU A 82 -17.66 -3.46 14.53
N HIS A 83 -16.89 -2.62 13.84
CA HIS A 83 -15.96 -1.69 14.51
C HIS A 83 -16.68 -0.60 15.32
N ALA A 84 -17.85 -0.16 14.85
CA ALA A 84 -18.70 0.79 15.57
C ALA A 84 -19.39 0.15 16.78
N GLU A 85 -19.84 -1.11 16.71
CA GLU A 85 -20.44 -1.83 17.84
C GLU A 85 -19.42 -2.14 18.95
N VAL A 86 -18.20 -2.58 18.59
CA VAL A 86 -17.14 -2.86 19.58
C VAL A 86 -16.72 -1.59 20.32
N SER A 87 -16.74 -0.42 19.67
CA SER A 87 -16.44 0.86 20.31
C SER A 87 -17.56 1.39 21.20
N GLN A 88 -18.80 0.90 21.07
CA GLN A 88 -19.95 1.33 21.86
C GLN A 88 -20.23 0.41 23.06
N TYR A 89 -19.54 -0.73 23.17
CA TYR A 89 -19.78 -1.75 24.21
C TYR A 89 -18.51 -2.26 24.90
N GLY A 90 -17.73 -1.37 25.55
CA GLY A 90 -16.82 -1.82 26.60
C GLY A 90 -16.55 -0.73 27.65
N THR A 91 -16.76 -0.90 28.96
CA THR A 91 -17.44 -1.94 29.78
C THR A 91 -17.69 -1.27 31.16
N PRO A 92 -18.62 -1.76 32.01
CA PRO A 92 -18.32 -1.76 33.44
C PRO A 92 -18.42 -3.17 34.03
N ILE A 93 -17.25 -3.75 34.35
CA ILE A 93 -16.93 -4.31 35.68
C ILE A 93 -15.43 -4.33 35.87
#